data_AF-A0A4Q5RB48-F1
#
_entry.id   AF-A0A4Q5RB48-F1
#
_cell.length_a   1.000
_cell.length_b   1.000
_cell.length_c   1.000
_cell.angle_alpha   90.00
_cell.angle_beta   90.00
_cell.angle_gamma   90.00
#
_symmetry.space_group_name_H-M   'P 1'
#
loop_
_entity.id
_entity.type
_entity.pdbx_description
1 polymer ?
#
loop_
_entity_poly.entity_id
_entity_poly.type
_entity_poly.pdbx_seq_one_letter_code
_entity_poly.pdbx_strand_id
1 'polypeptide(L)'
;MKKQFIPGRGLRYAATTAVLLAAGLASSCNNFLDVQPQGQPTFTQFFQTAADAAAAINAPYGKLREWNLTAFNWLSITTLTSDDAEKGSVTGDAEFLNDFTFFRLTSTAGPVEGYW
;
A
#
# COMPACT_ATOMS: atom_id res chain seq x y z
N MET A 1 -49.65 -51.94 -15.64
CA MET A 1 -48.29 -52.29 -15.16
C MET A 1 -47.38 -51.07 -15.24
N LYS A 2 -46.98 -50.47 -14.10
CA LYS A 2 -45.96 -49.40 -14.05
C LYS A 2 -44.64 -50.06 -13.65
N LYS A 3 -43.67 -50.18 -14.57
CA LYS A 3 -42.32 -50.65 -14.22
C LYS A 3 -41.61 -49.52 -13.46
N GLN A 4 -41.31 -49.73 -12.18
CA GLN A 4 -40.48 -48.81 -11.41
C GLN A 4 -39.02 -48.95 -11.87
N PHE A 5 -38.47 -47.85 -12.37
CA PHE A 5 -37.07 -47.75 -12.77
C PHE A 5 -36.21 -47.60 -11.52
N ILE A 6 -35.47 -48.64 -11.14
CA ILE A 6 -34.53 -48.62 -10.02
C ILE A 6 -33.14 -48.28 -10.59
N PRO A 7 -32.57 -47.09 -10.33
CA PRO A 7 -31.29 -46.70 -10.90
C PRO A 7 -30.15 -47.56 -10.35
N GLY A 8 -29.28 -48.03 -11.24
CA GLY A 8 -28.16 -48.92 -10.90
C GLY A 8 -27.17 -48.29 -9.93
N ARG A 9 -26.48 -49.12 -9.12
CA ARG A 9 -25.54 -48.67 -8.07
C ARG A 9 -24.51 -47.64 -8.58
N GLY A 10 -24.00 -47.78 -9.81
CA GLY A 10 -23.06 -46.83 -10.43
C GLY A 10 -23.63 -45.42 -10.64
N LEU A 11 -24.92 -45.29 -10.98
CA LEU A 11 -25.58 -43.99 -11.16
C LEU A 11 -25.81 -43.30 -9.81
N ARG A 12 -26.00 -44.06 -8.73
CA ARG A 12 -26.10 -43.54 -7.36
C ARG A 12 -24.77 -43.00 -6.85
N TYR A 13 -23.66 -43.70 -7.12
CA TYR A 13 -22.32 -43.23 -6.72
C TYR A 13 -21.88 -41.99 -7.51
N ALA A 14 -22.15 -41.94 -8.82
CA ALA A 14 -21.88 -40.77 -9.65
C ALA A 14 -22.70 -39.53 -9.22
N ALA A 15 -23.95 -39.73 -8.79
CA ALA A 15 -24.77 -38.64 -8.24
C ALA A 15 -24.21 -38.14 -6.90
N THR A 16 -23.75 -39.03 -6.02
CA THR A 16 -23.16 -38.61 -4.72
C THR A 16 -21.83 -37.87 -4.89
N THR A 17 -20.96 -38.28 -5.82
CA THR A 17 -19.69 -37.58 -6.08
C THR A 17 -19.92 -36.22 -6.73
N ALA A 18 -20.89 -36.10 -7.64
CA ALA A 18 -21.27 -34.82 -8.24
C ALA A 18 -21.82 -33.83 -7.20
N VAL A 19 -22.63 -34.29 -6.25
CA VAL A 19 -23.17 -33.45 -5.17
C VAL A 19 -22.07 -32.98 -4.21
N LEU A 20 -21.12 -33.85 -3.85
CA LEU A 20 -19.98 -33.47 -3.00
C LEU A 20 -19.06 -32.45 -3.67
N LEU A 21 -18.81 -32.59 -4.98
CA LEU A 21 -18.01 -31.64 -5.74
C LEU A 21 -18.72 -30.28 -5.87
N ALA A 22 -20.03 -30.28 -6.13
CA ALA A 22 -20.82 -29.05 -6.19
C ALA A 22 -20.88 -28.33 -4.83
N ALA A 23 -20.94 -29.06 -3.71
CA ALA A 23 -20.91 -28.49 -2.37
C ALA A 23 -19.55 -27.85 -2.05
N GLY A 24 -18.44 -28.46 -2.46
CA GLY A 24 -17.10 -27.90 -2.27
C GLY A 24 -16.83 -26.65 -3.12
N LEU A 25 -17.42 -26.56 -4.31
CA LEU A 25 -17.34 -25.36 -5.16
C LEU A 25 -18.22 -24.20 -4.62
N ALA A 26 -19.28 -24.52 -3.88
CA ALA A 26 -20.16 -23.52 -3.27
C ALA A 26 -19.62 -22.94 -1.94
N SER A 27 -18.58 -23.53 -1.35
CA SER A 27 -18.01 -23.11 -0.07
C SER A 27 -16.73 -22.27 -0.21
N SER A 28 -16.67 -21.32 -1.16
CA SER A 28 -15.56 -20.38 -1.23
C SER A 28 -15.74 -19.22 -0.25
N CYS A 29 -14.69 -18.90 0.52
CA CYS A 29 -14.66 -17.70 1.35
C CYS A 29 -14.44 -16.47 0.46
N ASN A 30 -15.47 -15.65 0.26
CA ASN A 30 -15.41 -14.53 -0.69
C ASN A 30 -14.67 -13.29 -0.17
N ASN A 31 -14.47 -13.16 1.16
CA ASN A 31 -14.01 -11.90 1.76
C ASN A 31 -12.76 -12.05 2.64
N PHE A 32 -12.04 -13.18 2.56
CA PHE A 32 -10.84 -13.40 3.40
C PHE A 32 -9.72 -12.41 3.10
N LEU A 33 -9.64 -11.93 1.86
CA LEU A 33 -8.65 -10.93 1.42
C LEU A 33 -9.17 -9.50 1.51
N ASP A 34 -10.47 -9.29 1.81
CA ASP A 34 -11.09 -7.97 1.92
C ASP A 34 -11.05 -7.47 3.37
N VAL A 35 -9.84 -7.24 3.86
CA VAL A 35 -9.63 -6.70 5.21
C VAL A 35 -9.68 -5.18 5.17
N GLN A 36 -10.64 -4.59 5.89
CA GLN A 36 -10.71 -3.14 6.04
C GLN A 36 -9.51 -2.63 6.86
N PRO A 37 -8.94 -1.46 6.50
CA PRO A 37 -7.86 -0.83 7.26
C PRO A 37 -8.26 -0.65 8.74
N GLN A 38 -7.44 -1.16 9.65
CA GLN A 38 -7.67 -1.02 11.09
C GLN A 38 -7.03 0.28 11.59
N GLY A 39 -7.76 1.03 12.41
CA GLY A 39 -7.25 2.25 13.05
C GLY A 39 -7.00 3.43 12.10
N GLN A 40 -7.45 3.35 10.84
CA GLN A 40 -7.37 4.44 9.87
C GLN A 40 -8.77 4.80 9.38
N PRO A 41 -9.11 6.10 9.26
CA PRO A 41 -10.38 6.50 8.68
C PRO A 41 -10.44 6.07 7.21
N THR A 42 -11.53 5.40 6.83
CA THR A 42 -11.77 5.10 5.41
C THR A 42 -12.43 6.29 4.72
N PHE A 43 -12.32 6.38 3.38
CA PHE A 43 -12.93 7.47 2.61
C PHE A 43 -14.44 7.59 2.83
N THR A 44 -15.15 6.49 3.08
CA THR A 44 -16.59 6.50 3.35
C THR A 44 -16.95 7.10 4.70
N GLN A 45 -15.99 7.15 5.63
CA GLN A 45 -16.15 7.67 6.99
C GLN A 45 -15.62 9.10 7.14
N PHE A 46 -14.85 9.60 6.16
CA PHE A 46 -14.24 10.93 6.18
C PHE A 46 -15.12 11.95 5.44
N PHE A 47 -14.98 13.25 5.76
CA PHE A 47 -15.79 14.38 5.22
C PHE A 47 -17.25 14.46 5.68
N GLN A 48 -17.59 13.92 6.85
CA GLN A 48 -18.98 13.95 7.36
C GLN A 48 -19.22 15.11 8.34
N THR A 49 -18.17 15.52 9.05
CA THR A 49 -18.24 16.52 10.12
C THR A 49 -17.39 17.76 9.81
N ALA A 50 -17.67 18.86 10.52
CA ALA A 50 -16.81 20.05 10.45
C ALA A 50 -15.37 19.77 10.90
N ALA A 51 -15.18 18.82 11.83
CA ALA A 51 -13.84 18.39 12.26
C ALA A 51 -13.09 17.68 11.13
N ASP A 52 -13.77 16.83 10.35
CA ASP A 52 -13.17 16.17 9.18
C ASP A 52 -12.74 17.19 8.13
N ALA A 53 -13.54 18.22 7.89
CA ALA A 53 -13.19 19.30 6.97
C ALA A 53 -11.94 20.07 7.45
N ALA A 54 -11.85 20.39 8.74
CA ALA A 54 -10.66 21.02 9.31
C ALA A 54 -9.42 20.13 9.18
N ALA A 55 -9.55 18.83 9.49
CA ALA A 55 -8.46 17.87 9.32
C ALA A 55 -8.01 17.76 7.85
N ALA A 56 -8.96 17.71 6.91
CA ALA A 56 -8.69 17.62 5.49
C ALA A 56 -7.94 18.84 4.95
N ILE A 57 -8.29 20.05 5.39
CA ILE A 57 -7.62 21.29 4.96
C ILE A 57 -6.22 21.41 5.58
N ASN A 58 -6.04 20.91 6.81
CA ASN A 58 -4.74 20.96 7.49
C ASN A 58 -3.78 19.86 7.02
N ALA A 59 -4.28 18.72 6.55
CA ALA A 59 -3.44 17.59 6.14
C ALA A 59 -2.39 17.92 5.07
N PRO A 60 -2.70 18.69 3.99
CA PRO A 60 -1.70 19.14 3.02
C PRO A 60 -0.56 19.93 3.64
N TYR A 61 -0.83 20.81 4.62
CA TYR A 61 0.22 21.55 5.33
C TYR A 61 1.09 20.63 6.17
N GLY A 62 0.50 19.60 6.77
CA GLY A 62 1.24 18.52 7.43
C GLY A 62 2.20 17.83 6.46
N LYS A 63 1.71 17.43 5.28
CA LYS A 63 2.53 16.82 4.22
C LYS A 63 3.66 17.72 3.76
N LEU A 64 3.37 18.98 3.47
CA LEU A 64 4.39 19.95 3.08
C LEU A 64 5.42 20.22 4.17
N ARG A 65 5.21 19.79 5.41
CA ARG A 65 6.17 19.92 6.53
C ARG A 65 6.88 18.61 6.85
N GLU A 66 6.64 17.54 6.09
CA GLU A 66 7.32 16.28 6.28
C GLU A 66 8.80 16.39 5.88
N TRP A 67 9.63 15.54 6.49
CA TRP A 67 11.08 15.47 6.26
C TRP A 67 11.45 15.46 4.78
N ASN A 68 10.70 14.69 3.99
CA ASN A 68 10.96 14.49 2.57
C ASN A 68 10.81 15.76 1.73
N LEU A 69 9.99 16.71 2.17
CA LEU A 69 9.66 17.93 1.41
C LEU A 69 10.28 19.21 1.98
N THR A 70 10.82 19.19 3.21
CA THR A 70 11.35 20.41 3.87
C THR A 70 12.72 20.28 4.52
N ALA A 71 13.22 19.06 4.70
CA ALA A 71 14.49 18.84 5.37
C ALA A 71 15.57 18.38 4.36
N PHE A 72 16.45 17.48 4.80
CA PHE A 72 17.63 17.09 4.01
C PHE A 72 17.29 16.41 2.69
N ASN A 73 16.16 15.72 2.57
CA ASN A 73 15.81 15.08 1.31
C ASN A 73 15.54 16.11 0.20
N TRP A 74 14.71 17.12 0.50
CA TRP A 74 14.48 18.25 -0.40
C TRP A 74 15.76 19.00 -0.75
N LEU A 75 16.56 19.37 0.26
CA LEU A 75 17.81 20.12 0.06
C LEU A 75 18.84 19.31 -0.74
N SER A 76 18.92 18.00 -0.52
CA SER A 76 19.86 17.13 -1.25
C SER A 76 19.63 17.14 -2.76
N ILE A 77 18.38 17.22 -3.20
CA ILE A 77 18.01 17.16 -4.61
C ILE A 77 17.96 18.55 -5.25
N THR A 78 17.59 19.58 -4.49
CA THR A 78 17.32 20.92 -5.05
C THR A 78 18.46 21.90 -4.90
N THR A 79 19.38 21.68 -3.95
CA THR A 79 20.47 22.62 -3.66
C THR A 79 21.85 21.97 -3.69
N LEU A 80 22.04 20.78 -3.11
CA LEU A 80 23.38 20.18 -2.98
C LEU A 80 23.96 19.67 -4.30
N THR A 81 23.13 19.45 -5.31
CA THR A 81 23.56 19.11 -6.68
C THR A 81 23.76 20.34 -7.56
N SER A 82 23.47 21.54 -7.07
CA SER A 82 23.80 22.82 -7.72
C SER A 82 25.03 23.45 -7.08
N ASP A 83 25.42 24.63 -7.56
CA ASP A 83 26.47 25.47 -6.99
C ASP A 83 25.97 26.40 -5.87
N ASP A 84 24.70 26.30 -5.46
CA ASP A 84 24.11 27.20 -4.46
C ASP A 84 24.53 26.88 -3.02
N ALA A 85 24.88 25.62 -2.73
CA ALA A 85 25.22 25.17 -1.38
C ALA A 85 26.15 23.95 -1.36
N GLU A 86 27.01 23.87 -0.34
CA GLU A 86 27.85 22.71 -0.07
C GLU A 86 27.49 22.07 1.27
N LYS A 87 27.74 20.76 1.40
CA LYS A 87 27.54 20.04 2.65
C LYS A 87 28.51 20.57 3.72
N GLY A 88 27.97 21.19 4.75
CA GLY A 88 28.74 21.56 5.94
C GLY A 88 29.00 20.40 6.92
N SER A 89 29.48 20.73 8.11
CA SER A 89 29.76 19.80 9.23
C SER A 89 31.01 18.92 9.03
N VAL A 90 31.20 17.94 9.92
CA VAL A 90 32.30 16.96 9.87
C VAL A 90 31.99 15.81 8.89
N THR A 91 33.03 15.11 8.41
CA THR A 91 32.92 14.09 7.34
C THR A 91 31.87 13.01 7.61
N GLY A 92 31.73 12.56 8.86
CA GLY A 92 30.81 11.48 9.24
C GLY A 92 29.39 11.92 9.58
N ASP A 93 29.09 13.22 9.62
CA ASP A 93 27.74 13.72 9.89
C ASP A 93 26.93 13.78 8.59
N ALA A 94 25.68 13.28 8.63
CA ALA A 94 24.78 13.17 7.47
C ALA A 94 25.50 12.68 6.19
N GLU A 95 26.27 11.59 6.31
CA GLU A 95 27.20 11.13 5.26
C GLU A 95 26.53 10.86 3.92
N PHE A 96 25.25 10.44 3.93
CA PHE A 96 24.44 10.23 2.72
C PHE A 96 24.31 11.47 1.82
N LEU A 97 24.53 12.69 2.36
CA LEU A 97 24.54 13.93 1.57
C LEU A 97 25.79 14.06 0.69
N ASN A 98 26.90 13.42 1.06
CA ASN A 98 28.13 13.44 0.26
C ASN A 98 27.88 12.84 -1.15
N ASP A 99 26.94 11.92 -1.28
CA ASP A 99 26.64 11.31 -2.57
C ASP A 99 25.94 12.27 -3.53
N PHE A 100 25.29 13.30 -3.01
CA PHE A 100 24.72 14.39 -3.81
C PHE A 100 25.79 15.40 -4.19
N THR A 101 26.63 15.83 -3.24
CA THR A 101 27.73 16.77 -3.48
C THR A 101 28.76 16.23 -4.48
N PHE A 102 29.12 14.94 -4.38
CA PHE A 102 30.11 14.33 -5.25
C PHE A 102 29.50 13.57 -6.44
N PHE A 103 28.20 13.70 -6.68
CA PHE A 103 27.49 13.07 -7.80
C PHE A 103 27.66 11.54 -7.86
N ARG A 104 27.57 10.87 -6.70
CA ARG A 104 27.65 9.41 -6.52
C ARG A 104 26.32 8.75 -6.17
N LEU A 105 25.21 9.50 -6.20
CA LEU A 105 23.88 8.99 -5.87
C LEU A 105 23.43 7.86 -6.81
N THR A 106 22.60 6.97 -6.28
CA THR A 106 22.02 5.83 -7.02
C THR A 106 20.49 5.92 -7.01
N SER A 107 19.82 5.12 -7.84
CA SER A 107 18.36 5.06 -7.88
C SER A 107 17.71 4.58 -6.58
N THR A 108 18.47 3.98 -5.67
CA THR A 108 18.01 3.50 -4.36
C THR A 108 18.48 4.39 -3.21
N ALA A 109 18.97 5.60 -3.50
CA ALA A 109 19.36 6.53 -2.44
C ALA A 109 18.10 7.01 -1.69
N GLY A 110 18.12 6.89 -0.36
CA GLY A 110 16.98 7.22 0.50
C GLY A 110 16.38 8.62 0.26
N PRO A 111 17.17 9.69 0.05
CA PRO A 111 16.62 10.99 -0.30
C PRO A 111 15.90 11.04 -1.65
N VAL A 112 16.37 10.29 -2.65
CA VAL A 112 15.71 10.19 -3.97
C VAL A 112 14.37 9.47 -3.83
N GLU A 113 14.35 8.33 -3.13
CA GLU A 113 13.13 7.57 -2.86
C GLU A 113 12.14 8.35 -1.99
N GLY A 114 12.63 9.07 -0.98
CA GLY A 114 11.76 9.83 -0.08
C GLY A 114 11.09 11.02 -0.77
N TYR A 115 11.75 11.63 -1.74
CA TYR A 115 11.22 12.78 -2.47
C TYR A 115 10.25 12.40 -3.60
N TRP A 116 10.47 11.24 -4.24
CA TRP A 116 9.64 10.72 -5.33
C TRP A 116 8.35 10.06 -4.85
#